data_AF-A0A2A5EWF2-F1
#
_entry.id   AF-A0A2A5EWF2-F1
#
_cell.length_a   1.000
_cell.length_b   1.000
_cell.length_c   1.000
_cell.angle_alpha   90.00
_cell.angle_beta   90.00
_cell.angle_gamma   90.00
#
_symmetry.space_group_name_H-M   'P 1'
#
loop_
_entity.id
_entity.type
_entity.pdbx_description
1 polymer ?
#
loop_
_entity_poly.entity_id
_entity_poly.type
_entity_poly.pdbx_seq_one_letter_code
_entity_poly.pdbx_strand_id
1 'polypeptide(L)'
;MPSKTFLSHPEWVQGQCGCGIIKFEIKYPARWAYHDHSAATRTLMGAAAMTYVGSWRKRFRIVEGKEALSDYRDDEKGITRRFCIECGSPVAYERDASPHMVNIPRGLFQEGVGREPRYHVRRGEGPDWAYTGEKIGPLKGYPSVLYERPRKKSKKPSEDDMF
;
A
#
# COMPACT_ATOMS: atom_id res chain seq x y z
N MET A 1 -21.15 18.21 -23.76
CA MET A 1 -20.75 16.80 -23.60
C MET A 1 -19.24 16.75 -23.45
N PRO A 2 -18.66 16.37 -22.30
CA PRO A 2 -17.21 16.38 -22.16
C PRO A 2 -16.58 15.29 -23.03
N SER A 3 -15.50 15.68 -23.71
CA SER A 3 -14.77 14.95 -24.74
C SER A 3 -14.27 13.56 -24.28
N LYS A 4 -14.36 12.57 -25.19
CA LYS A 4 -13.88 11.18 -25.04
C LYS A 4 -12.34 11.03 -24.96
N THR A 5 -11.61 12.04 -24.49
CA THR A 5 -10.13 12.04 -24.45
C THR A 5 -9.56 11.23 -23.26
N PHE A 6 -10.39 10.75 -22.34
CA PHE A 6 -9.96 9.96 -21.16
C PHE A 6 -9.54 8.50 -21.46
N LEU A 7 -9.41 8.11 -22.74
CA LEU A 7 -9.05 6.73 -23.11
C LEU A 7 -7.63 6.56 -23.68
N SER A 8 -6.82 7.63 -23.77
CA SER A 8 -5.38 7.46 -24.01
C SER A 8 -4.70 7.10 -22.69
N HIS A 9 -4.79 5.83 -22.30
CA HIS A 9 -3.92 5.32 -21.23
C HIS A 9 -2.48 5.44 -21.71
N PRO A 10 -1.57 6.06 -20.93
CA PRO A 10 -0.19 6.12 -21.34
C PRO A 10 0.36 4.69 -21.42
N GLU A 11 1.17 4.40 -22.44
CA GLU A 11 1.83 3.09 -22.57
C GLU A 11 2.59 2.75 -21.28
N TRP A 12 3.10 3.79 -20.61
CA TRP A 12 3.83 3.75 -19.36
C TRP A 12 3.17 4.63 -18.30
N VAL A 13 2.95 4.11 -17.10
CA VAL A 13 2.47 4.86 -15.94
C VAL A 13 3.66 5.20 -15.05
N GLN A 14 3.80 6.47 -14.72
CA GLN A 14 4.91 6.99 -13.91
C GLN A 14 4.63 6.92 -12.41
N GLY A 15 5.67 6.66 -11.64
CA GLY A 15 5.69 6.79 -10.20
C GLY A 15 7.00 7.39 -9.72
N GLN A 16 7.02 7.85 -8.48
CA GLN A 16 8.19 8.48 -7.88
C GLN A 16 8.25 8.22 -6.38
N CYS A 17 9.44 8.31 -5.80
CA CYS A 17 9.59 8.33 -4.34
C CYS A 17 9.02 9.62 -3.73
N GLY A 18 8.91 9.67 -2.39
CA GLY A 18 8.33 10.81 -1.68
C GLY A 18 9.04 12.15 -1.93
N CYS A 19 10.37 12.15 -2.08
CA CYS A 19 11.13 13.36 -2.43
C CYS A 19 11.21 13.63 -3.94
N GLY A 20 10.73 12.72 -4.79
CA GLY A 20 10.73 12.89 -6.26
C GLY A 20 12.07 12.64 -6.97
N ILE A 21 13.17 12.38 -6.25
CA ILE A 21 14.49 12.10 -6.83
C ILE A 21 14.46 10.85 -7.69
N ILE A 22 13.89 9.76 -7.14
CA ILE A 22 13.74 8.51 -7.87
C ILE A 22 12.43 8.56 -8.63
N LYS A 23 12.52 8.48 -9.96
CA LYS A 23 11.38 8.33 -10.84
C LYS A 23 11.47 6.99 -11.55
N PHE A 24 10.34 6.34 -11.72
CA PHE A 24 10.23 5.06 -12.38
C PHE A 24 8.91 4.95 -13.13
N GLU A 25 8.77 3.91 -13.93
CA GLU A 25 7.54 3.65 -14.64
C GLU A 25 7.30 2.16 -14.87
N ILE A 26 6.03 1.82 -15.10
CA ILE A 26 5.60 0.49 -15.52
C ILE A 26 4.76 0.57 -16.79
N LYS A 27 4.77 -0.47 -17.63
CA LYS A 27 3.77 -0.53 -18.72
C LYS A 27 2.36 -0.71 -18.16
N TYR A 28 1.40 0.01 -18.72
CA TYR A 28 -0.01 -0.16 -18.43
C TYR A 28 -0.58 -1.44 -19.10
N PRO A 29 -1.52 -2.15 -18.47
CA PRO A 29 -1.87 -2.10 -17.05
C PRO A 29 -0.88 -2.90 -16.19
N ALA A 30 -0.88 -2.63 -14.89
CA ALA A 30 -0.23 -3.51 -13.92
C ALA A 30 -0.78 -4.95 -14.00
N ARG A 31 0.05 -5.91 -13.60
CA ARG A 31 -0.29 -7.34 -13.60
C ARG A 31 -1.31 -7.69 -12.51
N TRP A 32 -1.16 -7.10 -11.32
CA TRP A 32 -2.04 -7.27 -10.18
C TRP A 32 -1.90 -6.10 -9.20
N ALA A 33 -2.87 -5.95 -8.29
CA ALA A 33 -2.81 -5.04 -7.15
C ALA A 33 -3.40 -5.74 -5.92
N TYR A 34 -2.82 -5.54 -4.74
CA TYR A 34 -3.21 -6.21 -3.50
C TYR A 34 -2.77 -5.45 -2.26
N HIS A 35 -3.43 -5.72 -1.14
CA HIS A 35 -3.04 -5.29 0.19
C HIS A 35 -2.25 -6.39 0.89
N ASP A 36 -1.06 -6.10 1.38
CA ASP A 36 -0.23 -7.00 2.16
C ASP A 36 -0.26 -6.61 3.64
N HIS A 37 -0.77 -7.53 4.47
CA HIS A 37 -0.95 -7.38 5.92
C HIS A 37 0.13 -8.11 6.72
N SER A 38 1.12 -8.69 6.04
CA SER A 38 2.15 -9.50 6.68
C SER A 38 2.94 -8.76 7.74
N ALA A 39 3.32 -9.44 8.83
CA ALA A 39 4.14 -8.85 9.89
C ALA A 39 5.42 -8.20 9.35
N ALA A 40 6.08 -8.84 8.37
CA ALA A 40 7.28 -8.27 7.73
C ALA A 40 7.00 -6.93 7.05
N THR A 41 5.93 -6.82 6.26
CA THR A 41 5.54 -5.57 5.61
C THR A 41 5.12 -4.52 6.64
N ARG A 42 4.38 -4.91 7.68
CA ARG A 42 3.94 -3.99 8.75
C ARG A 42 5.13 -3.38 9.49
N THR A 43 6.07 -4.20 9.91
CA THR A 43 7.27 -3.75 10.64
C THR A 43 8.15 -2.86 9.77
N LEU A 44 8.40 -3.26 8.52
CA LEU A 44 9.28 -2.48 7.64
C LEU A 44 8.68 -1.13 7.25
N MET A 45 7.37 -1.08 7.02
CA MET A 45 6.70 0.15 6.56
C MET A 45 6.16 1.00 7.72
N GLY A 46 6.13 0.47 8.95
CA GLY A 46 5.49 1.12 10.09
C GLY A 46 3.97 1.32 9.90
N ALA A 47 3.32 0.43 9.15
CA ALA A 47 1.92 0.60 8.71
C ALA A 47 1.08 -0.65 8.99
N ALA A 48 -0.25 -0.48 9.07
CA ALA A 48 -1.19 -1.61 9.27
C ALA A 48 -1.17 -2.60 8.10
N ALA A 49 -0.99 -2.08 6.89
CA ALA A 49 -0.81 -2.84 5.66
C ALA A 49 -0.17 -1.94 4.60
N MET A 50 0.44 -2.53 3.59
CA MET A 50 0.91 -1.81 2.41
C MET A 50 0.16 -2.28 1.18
N THR A 51 -0.23 -1.36 0.31
CA THR A 51 -0.84 -1.72 -0.98
C THR A 51 0.23 -1.76 -2.04
N TYR A 52 0.35 -2.89 -2.73
CA TYR A 52 1.31 -3.08 -3.81
C TYR A 52 0.62 -3.26 -5.15
N VAL A 53 1.33 -2.91 -6.21
CA VAL A 53 1.03 -3.25 -7.60
C VAL A 53 2.18 -4.10 -8.13
N GLY A 54 1.86 -5.14 -8.89
CA GLY A 54 2.88 -5.97 -9.55
C GLY A 54 3.01 -5.61 -11.01
N SER A 55 4.24 -5.55 -11.50
CA SER A 55 4.56 -5.49 -12.92
C SER A 55 5.53 -6.61 -13.29
N TRP A 56 5.55 -6.98 -14.57
CA TRP A 56 6.63 -7.80 -15.09
C TRP A 56 7.92 -7.00 -15.04
N ARG A 57 9.05 -7.61 -14.67
CA ARG A 57 10.36 -6.96 -14.60
C ARG A 57 10.70 -6.21 -15.90
N LYS A 58 10.49 -6.86 -17.05
CA LYS A 58 10.72 -6.29 -18.39
C LYS A 58 9.81 -5.09 -18.74
N ARG A 59 8.81 -4.82 -17.91
CA ARG A 59 7.84 -3.72 -18.04
C ARG A 59 7.96 -2.75 -16.85
N PHE A 60 9.13 -2.68 -16.24
CA PHE A 60 9.47 -1.73 -15.19
C PHE A 60 10.86 -1.16 -15.47
N ARG A 61 11.04 0.14 -15.25
CA ARG A 61 12.35 0.76 -15.28
C ARG A 61 12.42 1.96 -14.35
N ILE A 62 13.59 2.18 -13.76
CA ILE A 62 13.97 3.45 -13.15
C ILE A 62 14.34 4.40 -14.29
N VAL A 63 13.74 5.58 -14.32
CA VAL A 63 14.00 6.60 -15.35
C VAL A 63 14.92 7.71 -14.84
N GLU A 64 14.98 7.94 -13.52
CA GLU A 64 15.81 8.97 -12.89
C GLU A 64 16.16 8.56 -11.45
N GLY A 65 17.28 9.06 -10.91
CA GLY A 65 17.65 8.91 -9.50
C GLY A 65 18.20 7.54 -9.10
N LYS A 66 18.86 6.82 -10.02
CA LYS A 66 19.36 5.47 -9.75
C LYS A 66 20.44 5.46 -8.65
N GLU A 67 21.22 6.52 -8.56
CA GLU A 67 22.23 6.77 -7.54
C GLU A 67 21.65 6.90 -6.12
N ALA A 68 20.40 7.34 -6.00
CA ALA A 68 19.69 7.42 -4.72
C ALA A 68 18.95 6.12 -4.37
N LEU A 69 18.97 5.11 -5.25
CA LEU A 69 18.32 3.82 -5.04
C LEU A 69 19.29 2.85 -4.37
N SER A 70 18.90 2.33 -3.20
CA SER A 70 19.65 1.29 -2.49
C SER A 70 18.79 0.05 -2.29
N ASP A 71 19.47 -1.08 -2.10
CA ASP A 71 18.86 -2.41 -1.98
C ASP A 71 19.14 -2.97 -0.57
N TYR A 72 18.11 -3.55 0.04
CA TYR A 72 18.20 -4.38 1.23
C TYR A 72 17.78 -5.81 0.88
N ARG A 73 18.68 -6.76 1.14
CA ARG A 73 18.49 -8.17 0.84
C ARG A 73 18.18 -8.94 2.12
N ASP A 74 17.09 -9.70 2.09
CA ASP A 74 16.71 -10.69 3.10
C ASP A 74 16.92 -12.08 2.47
N ASP A 75 18.10 -12.66 2.69
CA ASP A 75 18.50 -13.92 2.06
C ASP A 75 17.70 -15.12 2.56
N GLU A 76 17.33 -15.14 3.85
CA GLU A 76 16.51 -16.21 4.42
C GLU A 76 15.14 -16.29 3.73
N LYS A 77 14.57 -15.14 3.34
CA LYS A 77 13.27 -15.10 2.64
C LYS A 77 13.40 -15.02 1.12
N GLY A 78 14.62 -14.87 0.58
CA GLY A 78 14.85 -14.64 -0.84
C GLY A 78 14.12 -13.39 -1.35
N ILE A 79 14.19 -12.28 -0.61
CA ILE A 79 13.51 -11.02 -0.95
C ILE A 79 14.52 -9.89 -1.03
N THR A 80 14.52 -9.17 -2.16
CA THR A 80 15.26 -7.91 -2.31
C THR A 80 14.27 -6.75 -2.29
N ARG A 81 14.53 -5.76 -1.43
CA ARG A 81 13.73 -4.53 -1.31
C ARG A 81 14.59 -3.36 -1.75
N ARG A 82 14.02 -2.44 -2.51
CA ARG A 82 14.68 -1.22 -2.96
C ARG A 82 14.02 -0.02 -2.33
N PHE A 83 14.81 0.97 -1.92
CA PHE A 83 14.32 2.18 -1.28
C PHE A 83 15.18 3.38 -1.67
N CYS A 84 14.61 4.57 -1.51
CA CYS A 84 15.33 5.83 -1.69
C CYS A 84 16.14 6.14 -0.44
N ILE A 85 17.46 6.30 -0.55
CA ILE A 85 18.32 6.64 0.58
C ILE A 85 18.07 8.05 1.14
N GLU A 86 17.56 8.95 0.30
CA GLU A 86 17.32 10.36 0.66
C GLU A 86 16.05 10.56 1.48
N CYS A 87 14.98 9.80 1.21
CA CYS A 87 13.69 9.98 1.89
C CYS A 87 13.13 8.71 2.53
N GLY A 88 13.83 7.58 2.46
CA GLY A 88 13.40 6.30 3.02
C GLY A 88 12.23 5.64 2.28
N SER A 89 11.69 6.24 1.22
CA SER A 89 10.54 5.70 0.50
C SER A 89 10.84 4.29 -0.05
N PRO A 90 9.99 3.28 0.21
CA PRO A 90 10.09 1.98 -0.42
C PRO A 90 9.76 2.11 -1.91
N VAL A 91 10.67 1.73 -2.81
CA VAL A 91 10.49 1.87 -4.26
C VAL A 91 9.95 0.59 -4.86
N ALA A 92 10.53 -0.56 -4.53
CA ALA A 92 10.09 -1.85 -5.06
C ALA A 92 10.54 -3.01 -4.18
N TYR A 93 9.96 -4.18 -4.37
CA TYR A 93 10.52 -5.43 -3.88
C TYR A 93 10.33 -6.58 -4.87
N GLU A 94 11.22 -7.55 -4.79
CA GLU A 94 11.34 -8.69 -5.69
C GLU A 94 11.58 -9.95 -4.87
N ARG A 95 11.13 -11.10 -5.39
CA ARG A 95 11.29 -12.39 -4.73
C ARG A 95 11.98 -13.37 -5.66
N ASP A 96 12.86 -14.19 -5.12
CA ASP A 96 13.57 -15.22 -5.90
C ASP A 96 12.61 -16.25 -6.46
N ALA A 97 11.55 -16.59 -5.72
CA ALA A 97 10.49 -17.49 -6.17
C ALA A 97 9.64 -16.92 -7.33
N SER A 98 9.81 -15.65 -7.69
CA SER A 98 9.08 -14.99 -8.79
C SER A 98 9.96 -13.94 -9.46
N PRO A 99 11.09 -14.33 -10.08
CA PRO A 99 12.16 -13.41 -10.47
C PRO A 99 11.74 -12.46 -11.61
N HIS A 100 10.71 -12.84 -12.37
CA HIS A 100 10.14 -12.05 -13.45
C HIS A 100 9.14 -10.99 -12.97
N MET A 101 8.85 -10.91 -11.68
CA MET A 101 7.94 -9.93 -11.09
C MET A 101 8.70 -8.88 -10.28
N VAL A 102 8.16 -7.66 -10.29
CA VAL A 102 8.51 -6.57 -9.38
C VAL A 102 7.22 -6.05 -8.75
N ASN A 103 7.25 -5.81 -7.44
CA ASN A 103 6.12 -5.27 -6.69
C ASN A 103 6.46 -3.88 -6.19
N ILE A 104 5.58 -2.91 -6.42
CA ILE A 104 5.83 -1.48 -6.22
C ILE A 104 4.70 -0.95 -5.34
N PRO A 105 4.96 -0.12 -4.32
CA PRO A 105 3.87 0.44 -3.55
C PRO A 105 2.93 1.29 -4.41
N ARG A 106 1.63 1.01 -4.31
CA ARG A 106 0.59 1.69 -5.09
C ARG A 106 0.60 3.19 -4.88
N GLY A 107 0.93 3.65 -3.67
CA GLY A 107 0.91 5.06 -3.29
C GLY A 107 1.96 5.93 -4.00
N LEU A 108 2.96 5.32 -4.66
CA LEU A 108 3.97 6.07 -5.41
C LEU A 108 3.52 6.47 -6.82
N PHE A 109 2.38 5.97 -7.29
CA PHE A 109 1.78 6.36 -8.58
C PHE A 109 0.68 7.40 -8.33
N GLN A 110 0.75 8.54 -9.00
CA GLN A 110 -0.32 9.55 -8.96
C GLN A 110 -1.52 9.13 -9.82
N GLU A 111 -1.26 8.43 -10.91
CA GLU A 111 -2.27 7.97 -11.87
C GLU A 111 -2.77 6.55 -11.56
N GLY A 112 -3.84 6.14 -12.25
CA GLY A 112 -4.36 4.78 -12.20
C GLY A 112 -3.46 3.78 -12.92
N VAL A 113 -3.16 2.65 -12.28
CA VAL A 113 -2.33 1.57 -12.87
C VAL A 113 -3.15 0.49 -13.60
N GLY A 114 -4.43 0.73 -13.84
CA GLY A 114 -5.34 -0.21 -14.51
C GLY A 114 -5.75 -1.44 -13.68
N ARG A 115 -5.46 -1.44 -12.37
CA ARG A 115 -5.83 -2.51 -11.42
C ARG A 115 -6.28 -1.93 -10.09
N GLU A 116 -7.40 -2.42 -9.60
CA GLU A 116 -7.86 -2.18 -8.23
C GLU A 116 -7.26 -3.22 -7.28
N PRO A 117 -6.84 -2.83 -6.07
CA PRO A 117 -6.29 -3.74 -5.08
C PRO A 117 -7.42 -4.54 -4.39
N ARG A 118 -7.92 -5.59 -5.03
CA ARG A 118 -9.03 -6.40 -4.50
C ARG A 118 -8.60 -7.56 -3.60
N TYR A 119 -7.33 -7.93 -3.63
CA TYR A 119 -6.82 -9.07 -2.87
C TYR A 119 -6.19 -8.62 -1.55
N HIS A 120 -6.42 -9.39 -0.48
CA HIS A 120 -5.76 -9.21 0.81
C HIS A 120 -4.87 -10.42 1.10
N VAL A 121 -3.57 -10.19 1.16
CA VAL A 121 -2.57 -11.21 1.46
C VAL A 121 -2.26 -11.17 2.95
N ARG A 122 -2.22 -12.37 3.57
CA ARG A 122 -1.91 -12.56 5.00
C ARG A 122 -2.81 -11.73 5.93
N ARG A 123 -4.09 -11.61 5.60
CA ARG A 123 -5.06 -10.78 6.36
C ARG A 123 -5.12 -11.14 7.86
N GLY A 124 -4.93 -12.40 8.21
CA GLY A 124 -4.88 -12.86 9.61
C GLY A 124 -3.68 -12.34 10.41
N GLU A 125 -2.64 -11.81 9.74
CA GLU A 125 -1.48 -11.18 10.39
C GLU A 125 -1.66 -9.66 10.59
N GLY A 126 -2.83 -9.09 10.30
CA GLY A 126 -3.10 -7.66 10.53
C GLY A 126 -2.99 -7.28 12.02
N PRO A 127 -2.62 -6.03 12.35
CA PRO A 127 -2.62 -5.57 13.74
C PRO A 127 -4.04 -5.48 14.30
N ASP A 128 -4.17 -5.65 15.60
CA ASP A 128 -5.41 -5.40 16.36
C ASP A 128 -5.83 -3.92 16.35
N TRP A 129 -4.88 -3.00 16.20
CA TRP A 129 -5.13 -1.56 16.12
C TRP A 129 -5.48 -1.05 14.72
N ALA A 130 -5.48 -1.90 13.69
CA ALA A 130 -5.84 -1.48 12.34
C ALA A 130 -7.30 -1.05 12.26
N TYR A 131 -7.57 0.13 11.69
CA TYR A 131 -8.93 0.53 11.36
C TYR A 131 -9.53 -0.44 10.33
N THR A 132 -10.69 -1.02 10.63
CA THR A 132 -11.31 -2.04 9.79
C THR A 132 -12.56 -1.56 9.04
N GLY A 133 -12.90 -0.28 9.18
CA GLY A 133 -14.03 0.36 8.49
C GLY A 133 -15.26 0.54 9.38
N GLU A 134 -15.07 0.55 10.70
CA GLU A 134 -16.09 0.87 11.68
C GLU A 134 -16.71 2.26 11.41
N LYS A 135 -17.97 2.46 11.80
CA LYS A 135 -18.63 3.74 11.57
C LYS A 135 -18.01 4.83 12.45
N ILE A 136 -17.32 5.77 11.80
CA ILE A 136 -16.76 6.97 12.43
C ILE A 136 -17.69 8.19 12.25
N GLY A 137 -17.58 9.15 13.16
CA GLY A 137 -18.32 10.42 13.10
C GLY A 137 -17.47 11.61 13.55
N PRO A 138 -17.92 12.84 13.28
CA PRO A 138 -17.15 14.03 13.65
C PRO A 138 -17.05 14.20 15.16
N LEU A 139 -15.88 14.64 15.62
CA LEU A 139 -15.63 15.04 17.00
C LEU A 139 -16.29 16.40 17.27
N LYS A 140 -16.95 16.54 18.43
CA LYS A 140 -17.64 17.79 18.80
C LYS A 140 -16.64 18.93 18.88
N GLY A 141 -16.92 20.03 18.16
CA GLY A 141 -16.02 21.19 18.08
C GLY A 141 -14.90 21.05 17.04
N TYR A 142 -14.70 19.87 16.45
CA TYR A 142 -13.68 19.60 15.43
C TYR A 142 -14.25 18.77 14.27
N PRO A 143 -15.04 19.37 13.36
CA PRO A 143 -15.80 18.62 12.34
C PRO A 143 -14.94 17.80 11.36
N SER A 144 -13.67 18.18 11.15
CA SER A 144 -12.73 17.45 10.29
C SER A 144 -12.04 16.26 10.98
N VAL A 145 -12.13 16.17 12.32
CA VAL A 145 -11.57 15.06 13.08
C VAL A 145 -12.66 14.02 13.26
N LEU A 146 -12.47 12.86 12.62
CA LEU A 146 -13.40 11.73 12.74
C LEU A 146 -12.90 10.79 13.83
N TYR A 147 -13.83 10.25 14.63
CA TYR A 147 -13.51 9.28 15.68
C TYR A 147 -14.55 8.17 15.73
N GLU A 148 -14.11 6.98 16.14
CA GLU A 148 -15.01 5.90 16.50
C GLU A 148 -15.58 6.17 17.90
N ARG A 149 -16.91 6.21 18.01
CA ARG A 149 -17.56 6.41 19.30
C ARG A 149 -17.41 5.14 20.15
N PRO A 150 -16.91 5.25 21.39
CA PRO A 150 -16.89 4.11 22.29
C PRO A 150 -18.30 3.52 22.39
N ARG A 151 -18.44 2.22 22.13
CA ARG A 151 -19.70 1.53 22.39
C ARG A 151 -19.98 1.65 23.89
N LYS A 152 -21.13 2.21 24.28
CA LYS A 152 -21.62 2.08 25.65
C LYS A 152 -21.72 0.57 25.92
N LYS A 153 -20.89 0.03 26.81
CA LYS A 153 -21.13 -1.31 27.35
C LYS A 153 -22.54 -1.27 27.93
N SER A 154 -23.48 -2.03 27.37
CA SER A 154 -24.73 -2.28 28.07
C SER A 154 -24.34 -2.93 29.40
N LYS A 155 -24.83 -2.41 30.53
CA LYS A 155 -24.83 -3.21 31.75
C LYS A 155 -25.53 -4.52 31.38
N LYS A 156 -24.83 -5.66 31.51
CA LYS A 156 -25.57 -6.91 31.68
C LYS A 156 -26.43 -6.69 32.95
N PRO A 157 -27.72 -7.02 32.95
CA PRO A 157 -28.47 -7.05 34.20
C PRO A 157 -27.68 -7.90 35.20
N SER A 158 -27.50 -7.41 36.43
CA SER A 158 -26.98 -8.28 37.49
C SER A 158 -27.98 -9.41 37.73
N GLU A 159 -27.52 -10.56 38.25
CA GLU A 159 -28.45 -11.61 38.72
C GLU A 159 -29.43 -11.07 39.77
N ASP A 160 -29.03 -10.04 40.51
CA ASP A 160 -29.88 -9.28 41.46
C ASP A 160 -31.01 -8.47 40.79
N ASP A 161 -30.92 -8.19 39.48
CA ASP A 161 -31.99 -7.51 38.73
C ASP A 161 -33.03 -8.50 38.15
N MET A 162 -32.85 -9.80 38.38
CA MET A 162 -33.73 -10.88 37.89
C MET A 162 -34.60 -11.52 38.99
N PHE A 163 -34.62 -10.94 40.20
CA PHE A 163 -35.48 -11.36 41.31
C PHE A 163 -36.25 -10.18 41.90
#